data_AF-A0A8J9ZP87-F1
#
_entry.id   AF-A0A8J9ZP87-F1
#
_cell.length_a   1.000
_cell.length_b   1.000
_cell.length_c   1.000
_cell.angle_alpha   90.00
_cell.angle_beta   90.00
_cell.angle_gamma   90.00
#
_symmetry.space_group_name_H-M   'P 1'
#
loop_
_entity.id
_entity.type
_entity.pdbx_description
1 polymer ?
#
loop_
_entity_poly.entity_id
_entity_poly.type
_entity_poly.pdbx_seq_one_letter_code
_entity_poly.pdbx_strand_id
1 'polypeptide(L)'
;MTMDNFQEAVHHVTEITHQNLRALLEGCAERLLVIDTRPFLAYNTCHVVMSDNTHFPAIVKRRSKGSVGMDNIIKDGEKRERLQAGFYSDVVVYDDNSDGQHHLTKDSTTQLVLNGLRQNCSNCRVSFLKGGFDTFSAECPDLCQWSSPPSSPLGFSSPASSATLTAHSTSAVSTAKPGSAPVYDRGQPVEILPYLYLGSGYHASRKDMLEALSEYMYKCIPVEDTQNADIQAWFQEAIDYIDFVKLSGSCVLVHCHAGVSRSATICLAYLMHTNRVRLDEAFDFVKRRRSVISPNFNFMGQLLQWEAQLHSAAPLSGRNCSSHGEVRPFCSSPAASISSPAPRKRIRSASCAPLARSPCFIFPMPRQDQPLMSPS
;
A
#
# COMPACT_ATOMS: atom_id res chain seq x y z
N MET A 1 33.34 11.61 -48.87
CA MET A 1 31.90 11.80 -49.19
C MET A 1 31.28 10.40 -49.15
N THR A 2 31.02 9.86 -47.96
CA THR A 2 29.77 9.98 -47.15
C THR A 2 28.57 9.35 -47.83
N MET A 3 28.20 8.15 -47.38
CA MET A 3 26.87 7.52 -47.16
C MET A 3 27.25 6.13 -46.63
N ASP A 4 27.16 5.80 -45.33
CA ASP A 4 25.94 5.70 -44.54
C ASP A 4 26.25 5.99 -43.06
N ASN A 5 25.73 7.11 -42.55
CA ASN A 5 25.82 7.49 -41.14
C ASN A 5 24.44 7.98 -40.66
N PHE A 6 23.41 7.20 -41.00
CA PHE A 6 22.03 7.41 -40.58
C PHE A 6 21.43 6.05 -40.26
N GLN A 7 21.54 5.61 -39.00
CA GLN A 7 20.47 4.99 -38.19
C GLN A 7 21.02 4.44 -36.86
N GLU A 8 21.58 5.28 -35.99
CA GLU A 8 21.82 4.89 -34.59
C GLU A 8 21.37 6.03 -33.67
N ALA A 9 20.09 6.41 -33.78
CA ALA A 9 19.43 7.23 -32.78
C ALA A 9 19.20 6.37 -31.52
N VAL A 10 20.26 6.20 -30.74
CA VAL A 10 20.17 5.64 -29.39
C VAL A 10 19.16 6.48 -28.63
N HIS A 11 18.00 5.89 -28.28
CA HIS A 11 17.02 6.51 -27.36
C HIS A 11 17.75 6.87 -26.06
N HIS A 12 18.23 8.11 -25.97
CA HIS A 12 19.07 8.60 -24.89
C HIS A 12 18.17 9.12 -23.77
N VAL A 13 18.36 8.63 -22.56
CA VAL A 13 17.69 9.20 -21.39
C VAL A 13 18.40 10.49 -21.06
N THR A 14 17.66 11.59 -21.06
CA THR A 14 18.21 12.90 -20.69
C THR A 14 18.21 13.09 -19.17
N GLU A 15 19.11 13.89 -18.64
CA GLU A 15 19.04 14.31 -17.24
C GLU A 15 18.39 15.69 -17.15
N ILE A 16 17.50 15.90 -16.18
CA ILE A 16 16.81 17.16 -15.95
C ILE A 16 16.96 17.60 -14.48
N THR A 17 16.86 18.90 -14.23
CA THR A 17 16.90 19.46 -12.87
C THR A 17 15.51 19.62 -12.27
N HIS A 18 15.44 19.93 -10.97
CA HIS A 18 14.19 20.27 -10.28
C HIS A 18 13.44 21.44 -10.94
N GLN A 19 14.16 22.44 -11.47
CA GLN A 19 13.57 23.58 -12.19
C GLN A 19 12.89 23.13 -13.49
N ASN A 20 13.50 22.19 -14.22
CA ASN A 20 12.91 21.65 -15.44
C ASN A 20 11.64 20.85 -15.14
N LEU A 21 11.66 19.99 -14.10
CA LEU A 21 10.47 19.23 -13.71
C LEU A 21 9.35 20.15 -13.22
N ARG A 22 9.67 21.19 -12.44
CA ARG A 22 8.71 22.23 -12.05
C ARG A 22 8.01 22.84 -13.27
N ALA A 23 8.78 23.29 -14.26
CA ALA A 23 8.22 23.87 -15.48
C ALA A 23 7.32 22.91 -16.26
N LEU A 24 7.66 21.61 -16.28
CA LEU A 24 6.81 20.59 -16.91
C LEU A 24 5.49 20.37 -16.15
N LEU A 25 5.54 20.35 -14.81
CA LEU A 25 4.36 20.22 -13.95
C LEU A 25 3.42 21.42 -14.06
N GLU A 26 3.96 22.63 -14.15
CA GLU A 26 3.16 23.86 -14.26
C GLU A 26 2.65 24.12 -15.68
N GLY A 27 3.38 23.69 -16.72
CA GLY A 27 3.07 24.01 -18.12
C GLY A 27 2.34 22.90 -18.91
N CYS A 28 2.67 21.63 -18.69
CA CYS A 28 2.25 20.51 -19.56
C CYS A 28 1.87 19.24 -18.77
N ALA A 29 1.26 19.38 -17.59
CA ALA A 29 0.96 18.24 -16.71
C ALA A 29 0.19 17.09 -17.39
N GLU A 30 -0.73 17.38 -18.32
CA GLU A 30 -1.56 16.36 -18.98
C GLU A 30 -0.78 15.44 -19.95
N ARG A 31 0.39 15.89 -20.41
CA ARG A 31 1.29 15.16 -21.31
C ARG A 31 2.57 14.70 -20.62
N LEU A 32 2.62 14.81 -19.30
CA LEU A 32 3.74 14.38 -18.46
C LEU A 32 3.34 13.12 -17.69
N LEU A 33 4.22 12.12 -17.70
CA LEU A 33 4.16 11.00 -16.78
C LEU A 33 5.35 11.09 -15.82
N VAL A 34 5.10 11.10 -14.52
CA VAL A 34 6.16 11.12 -13.50
C VAL A 34 6.17 9.78 -12.75
N ILE A 35 7.33 9.14 -12.66
CA ILE A 35 7.51 7.82 -12.02
C ILE A 35 8.47 7.97 -10.85
N ASP A 36 7.96 7.72 -9.65
CA ASP A 36 8.72 7.63 -8.41
C ASP A 36 9.20 6.20 -8.19
N THR A 37 10.52 6.01 -8.13
CA THR A 37 11.13 4.68 -7.98
C THR A 37 11.59 4.36 -6.55
N ARG A 38 11.34 5.28 -5.62
CA ARG A 38 11.66 5.13 -4.19
C ARG A 38 10.84 4.02 -3.55
N PRO A 39 11.29 3.47 -2.41
CA PRO A 39 10.51 2.52 -1.64
C PRO A 39 9.09 3.02 -1.39
N PHE A 40 8.12 2.09 -1.40
CA PHE A 40 6.71 2.44 -1.28
C PHE A 40 6.40 3.31 -0.05
N LEU A 41 7.05 3.06 1.08
CA LEU A 41 6.85 3.85 2.31
C LEU A 41 7.38 5.28 2.19
N ALA A 42 8.47 5.50 1.43
CA ALA A 42 8.99 6.84 1.16
C ALA A 42 7.98 7.63 0.32
N TYR A 43 7.51 7.05 -0.79
CA TYR A 43 6.46 7.63 -1.64
C TYR A 43 5.18 7.97 -0.86
N ASN A 44 4.68 7.04 -0.04
CA ASN A 44 3.46 7.27 0.76
C ASN A 44 3.69 8.25 1.92
N THR A 45 4.94 8.61 2.24
CA THR A 45 5.22 9.68 3.20
C THR A 45 5.13 11.04 2.52
N CYS A 46 5.80 11.20 1.40
CA CYS A 46 5.72 12.38 0.56
C CYS A 46 6.22 12.02 -0.85
N HIS A 47 5.67 12.60 -1.91
CA HIS A 47 6.09 12.40 -3.30
C HIS A 47 5.80 13.62 -4.17
N VAL A 48 6.38 13.69 -5.36
CA VAL A 48 6.05 14.72 -6.35
C VAL A 48 4.59 14.56 -6.78
N VAL A 49 3.84 15.65 -6.87
CA VAL A 49 2.44 15.62 -7.32
C VAL A 49 2.29 14.85 -8.65
N MET A 50 1.18 14.12 -8.78
CA MET A 50 0.86 13.33 -9.98
C MET A 50 1.82 12.17 -10.32
N SER A 51 2.82 11.89 -9.49
CA SER A 51 3.73 10.77 -9.72
C SER A 51 3.10 9.42 -9.41
N ASP A 52 3.52 8.37 -10.12
CA ASP A 52 3.17 6.98 -9.82
C ASP A 52 4.34 6.26 -9.17
N ASN A 53 4.08 5.49 -8.11
CA ASN A 53 5.12 4.69 -7.47
C ASN A 53 5.36 3.35 -8.17
N THR A 54 6.61 3.14 -8.57
CA THR A 54 7.09 1.89 -9.16
C THR A 54 8.35 1.46 -8.46
N HIS A 55 8.22 0.57 -7.47
CA HIS A 55 9.33 -0.03 -6.76
C HIS A 55 9.41 -1.54 -6.96
N PHE A 56 10.60 -2.04 -7.30
CA PHE A 56 10.84 -3.47 -7.47
C PHE A 56 11.49 -4.09 -6.23
N PRO A 57 10.84 -5.07 -5.58
CA PRO A 57 11.47 -5.81 -4.49
C PRO A 57 12.68 -6.61 -5.00
N ALA A 58 13.60 -6.97 -4.10
CA ALA A 58 14.88 -7.62 -4.43
C ALA A 58 14.75 -8.86 -5.33
N ILE A 59 13.66 -9.62 -5.16
CA ILE A 59 13.38 -10.81 -5.98
C ILE A 59 13.14 -10.48 -7.46
N VAL A 60 12.44 -9.37 -7.75
CA VAL A 60 12.16 -8.93 -9.12
C VAL A 60 13.45 -8.42 -9.76
N LYS A 61 14.25 -7.65 -9.01
CA LYS A 61 15.57 -7.17 -9.43
C LYS A 61 16.53 -8.31 -9.80
N ARG A 62 16.54 -9.39 -9.01
CA ARG A 62 17.37 -10.58 -9.30
C ARG A 62 16.92 -11.33 -10.56
N ARG A 63 15.61 -11.35 -10.84
CA ARG A 63 15.02 -12.12 -11.95
C ARG A 63 14.94 -11.35 -13.27
N SER A 64 15.00 -10.02 -13.23
CA SER A 64 14.83 -9.15 -14.39
C SER A 64 15.98 -9.20 -15.40
N LYS A 65 17.16 -9.72 -15.03
CA LYS A 65 18.36 -9.77 -15.90
C LYS A 65 18.64 -8.44 -16.64
N GLY A 66 18.30 -7.31 -16.01
CA GLY A 66 18.57 -5.97 -16.54
C GLY A 66 17.42 -5.30 -17.32
N SER A 67 16.27 -5.96 -17.51
CA SER A 67 15.07 -5.32 -18.10
C SER A 67 13.77 -5.82 -17.48
N VAL A 68 12.77 -4.94 -17.39
CA VAL A 68 11.43 -5.23 -16.86
C VAL A 68 10.37 -4.84 -17.90
N GLY A 69 9.35 -5.68 -18.06
CA GLY A 69 8.25 -5.40 -18.98
C GLY A 69 7.38 -4.22 -18.51
N MET A 70 6.73 -3.53 -19.46
CA MET A 70 5.93 -2.32 -19.22
C MET A 70 4.80 -2.52 -18.20
N ASP A 71 4.20 -3.70 -18.13
CA ASP A 71 3.14 -4.02 -17.15
C ASP A 71 3.63 -3.95 -15.70
N ASN A 72 4.93 -4.15 -15.47
CA ASN A 72 5.54 -4.02 -14.14
C ASN A 72 5.92 -2.57 -13.83
N ILE A 73 6.21 -1.76 -14.85
CA ILE A 73 6.60 -0.37 -14.69
C ILE A 73 5.37 0.52 -14.46
N ILE A 74 4.32 0.32 -15.24
CA ILE A 74 3.08 1.12 -15.18
C ILE A 74 1.93 0.15 -14.92
N LYS A 75 1.54 0.06 -13.65
CA LYS A 75 0.48 -0.85 -13.20
C LYS A 75 -0.90 -0.45 -13.73
N ASP A 76 -1.12 0.85 -13.88
CA ASP A 76 -2.35 1.41 -14.44
C ASP A 76 -2.45 1.12 -15.95
N GLY A 77 -3.54 0.45 -16.37
CA GLY A 77 -3.75 0.08 -17.77
C GLY A 77 -4.01 1.28 -18.68
N GLU A 78 -4.75 2.29 -18.20
CA GLU A 78 -5.06 3.49 -18.97
C GLU A 78 -3.80 4.32 -19.21
N LYS A 79 -2.98 4.52 -18.19
CA LYS A 79 -1.69 5.22 -18.34
C LYS A 79 -0.77 4.47 -19.30
N ARG A 80 -0.80 3.14 -19.30
CA ARG A 80 0.01 2.32 -20.23
C ARG A 80 -0.46 2.47 -21.67
N GLU A 81 -1.76 2.42 -21.92
CA GLU A 81 -2.36 2.66 -23.24
C GLU A 81 -2.05 4.07 -23.74
N ARG A 82 -2.18 5.08 -22.87
CA ARG A 82 -1.83 6.48 -23.20
C ARG A 82 -0.36 6.64 -23.57
N LEU A 83 0.54 5.95 -22.86
CA LEU A 83 1.96 5.97 -23.19
C LEU A 83 2.23 5.30 -24.54
N GLN A 84 1.63 4.15 -24.82
CA GLN A 84 1.78 3.44 -26.09
C GLN A 84 1.22 4.23 -27.28
N ALA A 85 0.11 4.94 -27.07
CA ALA A 85 -0.50 5.82 -28.06
C ALA A 85 0.24 7.17 -28.23
N GLY A 86 1.32 7.43 -27.47
CA GLY A 86 2.14 8.63 -27.61
C GLY A 86 1.52 9.90 -27.04
N PHE A 87 0.57 9.79 -26.10
CA PHE A 87 -0.04 10.96 -25.46
C PHE A 87 0.96 11.71 -24.58
N TYR A 88 1.79 10.97 -23.84
CA TYR A 88 2.85 11.54 -23.03
C TYR A 88 4.02 11.98 -23.91
N SER A 89 4.31 13.27 -23.95
CA SER A 89 5.54 13.79 -24.60
C SER A 89 6.76 13.56 -23.73
N ASP A 90 6.55 13.52 -22.40
CA ASP A 90 7.60 13.49 -21.40
C ASP A 90 7.33 12.42 -20.35
N VAL A 91 8.35 11.62 -20.06
CA VAL A 91 8.35 10.67 -18.94
C VAL A 91 9.55 10.99 -18.06
N VAL A 92 9.30 11.34 -16.81
CA VAL A 92 10.34 11.67 -15.83
C VAL A 92 10.40 10.59 -14.77
N VAL A 93 11.61 10.08 -14.52
CA VAL A 93 11.87 9.05 -13.50
C VAL A 93 12.80 9.62 -12.44
N TYR A 94 12.50 9.39 -11.17
CA TYR A 94 13.34 9.85 -10.06
C TYR A 94 13.44 8.82 -8.94
N ASP A 95 14.51 8.90 -8.15
CA ASP A 95 14.74 8.14 -6.94
C ASP A 95 14.91 9.07 -5.73
N ASP A 96 15.48 8.60 -4.62
CA ASP A 96 15.64 9.41 -3.42
C ASP A 96 16.57 10.60 -3.67
N ASN A 97 17.79 10.36 -4.17
CA ASN A 97 18.84 11.39 -4.17
C ASN A 97 19.98 11.18 -5.18
N SER A 98 19.81 10.36 -6.22
CA SER A 98 20.92 10.16 -7.17
C SER A 98 21.16 11.41 -8.01
N ASP A 99 22.40 11.92 -8.01
CA ASP A 99 22.80 13.13 -8.74
C ASP A 99 22.94 12.96 -10.25
N GLY A 100 22.79 11.72 -10.76
CA GLY A 100 22.84 11.43 -12.18
C GLY A 100 22.72 9.95 -12.47
N GLN A 101 22.46 9.60 -13.73
CA GLN A 101 22.27 8.22 -14.18
C GLN A 101 23.52 7.35 -13.95
N HIS A 102 24.71 7.97 -13.99
CA HIS A 102 25.98 7.29 -13.78
C HIS A 102 26.19 6.82 -12.32
N HIS A 103 25.44 7.37 -11.37
CA HIS A 103 25.45 6.94 -9.97
C HIS A 103 24.48 5.79 -9.68
N LEU A 104 23.62 5.43 -10.63
CA LEU A 104 22.65 4.35 -10.48
C LEU A 104 23.35 2.99 -10.55
N THR A 105 23.06 2.10 -9.59
CA THR A 105 23.48 0.70 -9.69
C THR A 105 22.68 0.01 -10.79
N LYS A 106 23.31 -0.96 -11.48
CA LYS A 106 22.68 -1.69 -12.61
C LYS A 106 21.40 -2.44 -12.23
N ASP A 107 21.27 -2.80 -10.96
CA ASP A 107 20.15 -3.53 -10.37
C ASP A 107 19.17 -2.63 -9.58
N SER A 108 19.42 -1.31 -9.54
CA SER A 108 18.50 -0.36 -8.92
C SER A 108 17.14 -0.36 -9.63
N THR A 109 16.09 -0.05 -8.88
CA THR A 109 14.73 0.07 -9.45
C THR A 109 14.74 1.11 -10.57
N THR A 110 15.36 2.26 -10.32
CA THR A 110 15.51 3.38 -11.24
C THR A 110 16.12 2.94 -12.56
N GLN A 111 17.25 2.24 -12.51
CA GLN A 111 17.92 1.78 -13.73
C GLN A 111 17.09 0.78 -14.52
N LEU A 112 16.39 -0.14 -13.83
CA LEU A 112 15.50 -1.11 -14.49
C LEU A 112 14.31 -0.43 -15.16
N VAL A 113 13.69 0.55 -14.50
CA VAL A 113 12.60 1.37 -15.07
C VAL A 113 13.10 2.14 -16.30
N LEU A 114 14.24 2.83 -16.19
CA LEU A 114 14.83 3.57 -17.31
C LEU A 114 15.12 2.65 -18.49
N ASN A 115 15.72 1.48 -18.26
CA ASN A 115 16.00 0.50 -19.33
C ASN A 115 14.72 0.01 -20.01
N GLY A 116 13.68 -0.31 -19.23
CA GLY A 116 12.40 -0.77 -19.76
C GLY A 116 11.69 0.31 -20.58
N LEU A 117 11.69 1.56 -20.11
CA LEU A 117 11.13 2.69 -20.84
C LEU A 117 11.88 2.95 -22.15
N ARG A 118 13.23 2.94 -22.13
CA ARG A 118 14.05 3.11 -23.35
C ARG A 118 13.78 2.07 -24.42
N GLN A 119 13.50 0.83 -24.03
CA GLN A 119 13.26 -0.27 -24.96
C GLN A 119 11.85 -0.23 -25.58
N ASN A 120 10.89 0.38 -24.89
CA ASN A 120 9.47 0.27 -25.24
C ASN A 120 8.80 1.62 -25.57
N CYS A 121 9.49 2.75 -25.37
CA CYS A 121 8.95 4.08 -25.61
C CYS A 121 9.76 4.79 -26.70
N SER A 122 9.24 4.79 -27.92
CA SER A 122 9.87 5.50 -29.05
C SER A 122 9.37 6.94 -29.24
N ASN A 123 8.17 7.26 -28.72
CA ASN A 123 7.44 8.49 -29.03
C ASN A 123 7.44 9.52 -27.89
N CYS A 124 8.28 9.33 -26.86
CA CYS A 124 8.38 10.26 -25.74
C CYS A 124 9.82 10.46 -25.29
N ARG A 125 10.07 11.62 -24.67
CA ARG A 125 11.36 11.93 -24.04
C ARG A 125 11.38 11.32 -22.65
N VAL A 126 12.26 10.35 -22.44
CA VAL A 126 12.51 9.76 -21.12
C VAL A 126 13.63 10.54 -20.44
N SER A 127 13.37 11.06 -19.24
CA SER A 127 14.35 11.83 -18.46
C SER A 127 14.53 11.29 -17.05
N PHE A 128 15.74 11.43 -16.51
CA PHE A 128 16.07 11.19 -15.11
C PHE A 128 16.20 12.52 -14.34
N LEU A 129 15.58 12.60 -13.16
CA LEU A 129 15.67 13.79 -12.31
C LEU A 129 16.94 13.77 -11.45
N LYS A 130 17.84 14.73 -11.70
CA LYS A 130 19.08 14.87 -10.94
C LYS A 130 18.80 15.32 -9.50
N GLY A 131 19.49 14.70 -8.56
CA GLY A 131 19.37 14.98 -7.13
C GLY A 131 18.12 14.36 -6.50
N GLY A 132 17.37 13.56 -7.27
CA GLY A 132 16.20 12.80 -6.81
C GLY A 132 15.11 13.65 -6.16
N PHE A 133 14.33 12.99 -5.32
CA PHE A 133 13.26 13.61 -4.54
C PHE A 133 13.80 14.56 -3.46
N ASP A 134 14.93 14.25 -2.83
CA ASP A 134 15.49 15.06 -1.75
C ASP A 134 15.76 16.49 -2.24
N THR A 135 16.42 16.63 -3.39
CA THR A 135 16.66 17.94 -4.00
C THR A 135 15.37 18.60 -4.46
N PHE A 136 14.46 17.84 -5.09
CA PHE A 136 13.21 18.41 -5.59
C PHE A 136 12.31 18.92 -4.46
N SER A 137 12.20 18.18 -3.36
CA SER A 137 11.32 18.53 -2.23
C SER A 137 11.86 19.70 -1.40
N ALA A 138 13.18 19.86 -1.34
CA ALA A 138 13.80 21.03 -0.72
C ALA A 138 13.56 22.32 -1.53
N GLU A 139 13.64 22.24 -2.87
CA GLU A 139 13.55 23.41 -3.76
C GLU A 139 12.11 23.72 -4.22
N CYS A 140 11.24 22.70 -4.31
CA CYS A 140 9.86 22.79 -4.78
C CYS A 140 8.87 22.12 -3.80
N PRO A 141 8.81 22.52 -2.51
CA PRO A 141 7.96 21.89 -1.51
C PRO A 141 6.46 22.00 -1.81
N ASP A 142 6.05 23.03 -2.57
CA ASP A 142 4.68 23.29 -3.01
C ASP A 142 4.16 22.29 -4.06
N LEU A 143 5.07 21.62 -4.77
CA LEU A 143 4.77 20.57 -5.75
C LEU A 143 4.98 19.16 -5.18
N CYS A 144 5.02 19.04 -3.85
CA CYS A 144 5.10 17.78 -3.15
C CYS A 144 3.78 17.46 -2.45
N GLN A 145 3.26 16.27 -2.69
CA GLN A 145 2.12 15.72 -1.97
C GLN A 145 2.60 15.00 -0.72
N TRP A 146 2.47 15.66 0.42
CA TRP A 146 2.75 15.08 1.72
C TRP A 146 1.53 14.29 2.19
N SER A 147 1.75 13.06 2.66
CA SER A 147 0.76 12.45 3.55
C SER A 147 0.69 13.33 4.79
N SER A 148 -0.40 14.09 4.91
CA SER A 148 -0.55 15.03 6.02
C SER A 148 -0.62 14.22 7.33
N PRO A 149 0.19 14.51 8.37
CA PRO A 149 -0.35 14.38 9.71
C PRO A 149 -1.56 15.33 9.78
N PRO A 150 -2.65 14.96 10.47
CA PRO A 150 -3.96 15.55 10.22
C PRO A 150 -3.94 17.08 10.38
N SER A 151 -3.95 17.81 9.27
CA SER A 151 -4.46 19.17 9.20
C SER A 151 -5.97 19.05 9.06
N SER A 152 -6.67 19.52 10.09
CA SER A 152 -8.13 19.58 10.15
C SER A 152 -8.71 20.20 8.88
N PRO A 153 -9.67 19.55 8.20
CA PRO A 153 -10.55 20.25 7.29
C PRO A 153 -11.80 20.70 8.03
N LEU A 154 -12.29 21.89 7.64
CA LEU A 154 -13.44 22.65 8.12
C LEU A 154 -13.13 23.63 9.27
N GLY A 155 -13.02 24.89 8.87
CA GLY A 155 -12.96 26.03 9.78
C GLY A 155 -14.19 26.08 10.67
N PHE A 156 -13.95 26.01 11.97
CA PHE A 156 -14.83 26.61 12.96
C PHE A 156 -13.91 27.32 13.95
N SER A 157 -13.98 28.65 13.95
CA SER A 157 -13.28 29.49 14.90
C SER A 157 -13.72 29.10 16.32
N SER A 158 -12.80 28.57 17.12
CA SER A 158 -13.03 28.41 18.55
C SER A 158 -12.54 29.67 19.26
N PRO A 159 -13.35 30.34 20.12
CA PRO A 159 -12.79 31.31 21.03
C PRO A 159 -12.09 30.59 22.18
N ALA A 160 -10.92 31.11 22.52
CA ALA A 160 -10.08 30.67 23.61
C ALA A 160 -10.79 30.71 24.98
N SER A 161 -10.38 29.81 25.88
CA SER A 161 -10.36 30.11 27.31
C SER A 161 -9.32 29.23 28.02
N SER A 162 -8.39 29.93 28.65
CA SER A 162 -7.31 29.44 29.52
C SER A 162 -7.84 28.91 30.86
N ALA A 163 -7.22 27.85 31.40
CA ALA A 163 -6.92 27.68 32.84
C ALA A 163 -6.16 26.34 33.04
N THR A 164 -4.85 26.37 33.29
CA THR A 164 -4.17 26.30 34.61
C THR A 164 -3.91 24.87 35.09
N LEU A 165 -2.62 24.54 35.18
CA LEU A 165 -2.05 23.30 35.70
C LEU A 165 -2.21 23.21 37.23
N THR A 166 -2.65 22.05 37.73
CA THR A 166 -2.23 21.54 39.04
C THR A 166 -2.08 20.02 38.97
N ALA A 167 -0.88 19.55 39.29
CA ALA A 167 -0.54 18.14 39.42
C ALA A 167 -0.95 17.62 40.81
N HIS A 168 -1.57 16.45 40.89
CA HIS A 168 -1.48 15.56 42.05
C HIS A 168 -1.69 14.09 41.63
N SER A 169 -0.79 13.24 42.11
CA SER A 169 -0.78 11.79 41.96
C SER A 169 -1.67 11.14 43.01
N THR A 170 -2.55 10.19 42.63
CA THR A 170 -2.96 9.02 43.44
C THR A 170 -3.68 7.99 42.56
N SER A 171 -3.38 6.71 42.77
CA SER A 171 -4.01 5.55 42.13
C SER A 171 -5.43 5.29 42.66
N ALA A 172 -6.39 4.93 41.78
CA ALA A 172 -7.35 3.83 41.95
C ALA A 172 -8.48 3.86 40.89
N VAL A 173 -8.68 2.71 40.25
CA VAL A 173 -9.94 2.06 39.81
C VAL A 173 -11.14 2.91 39.33
N SER A 174 -11.38 2.82 38.02
CA SER A 174 -12.65 2.68 37.27
C SER A 174 -13.98 3.15 37.88
N THR A 175 -14.50 4.25 37.32
CA THR A 175 -15.90 4.35 36.81
C THR A 175 -15.92 5.36 35.66
N ALA A 176 -16.16 4.91 34.42
CA ALA A 176 -16.08 5.75 33.23
C ALA A 176 -17.36 6.59 33.03
N LYS A 177 -17.21 7.92 33.09
CA LYS A 177 -18.19 8.91 32.59
C LYS A 177 -18.14 8.96 31.04
N PRO A 178 -19.26 9.29 30.36
CA PRO A 178 -19.25 9.52 28.92
C PRO A 178 -18.53 10.84 28.63
N GLY A 179 -17.28 10.75 28.16
CA GLY A 179 -16.46 11.93 27.82
C GLY A 179 -14.93 11.73 27.83
N SER A 180 -14.39 10.58 28.21
CA SER A 180 -12.93 10.41 28.38
C SER A 180 -12.28 9.50 27.33
N ALA A 181 -12.37 9.85 26.06
CA ALA A 181 -11.45 9.26 25.08
C ALA A 181 -10.01 9.67 25.44
N PRO A 182 -9.03 8.74 25.37
CA PRO A 182 -7.61 9.09 25.51
C PRO A 182 -7.24 10.24 24.57
N VAL A 183 -6.25 11.06 24.94
CA VAL A 183 -5.86 12.25 24.14
C VAL A 183 -5.54 11.88 22.69
N TYR A 184 -4.93 10.70 22.47
CA TYR A 184 -4.60 10.16 21.15
C TYR A 184 -5.79 9.63 20.34
N ASP A 185 -7.00 9.66 20.89
CA ASP A 185 -8.26 9.25 20.24
C ASP A 185 -9.23 10.42 20.05
N ARG A 186 -8.84 11.65 20.46
CA ARG A 186 -9.69 12.85 20.30
C ARG A 186 -9.82 13.33 18.84
N GLY A 187 -9.06 12.73 17.92
CA GLY A 187 -9.02 13.06 16.50
C GLY A 187 -9.86 12.13 15.61
N GLN A 188 -9.55 12.17 14.32
CA GLN A 188 -10.01 11.16 13.36
C GLN A 188 -9.09 9.93 13.43
N PRO A 189 -9.54 8.75 12.95
CA PRO A 189 -8.63 7.64 12.70
C PRO A 189 -7.43 8.06 11.88
N VAL A 190 -6.29 7.43 12.13
CA VAL A 190 -5.04 7.75 11.46
C VAL A 190 -5.00 7.07 10.10
N GLU A 191 -4.85 7.83 9.03
CA GLU A 191 -4.59 7.29 7.70
C GLU A 191 -3.20 6.62 7.66
N ILE A 192 -3.16 5.32 7.34
CA ILE A 192 -1.91 4.58 7.12
C ILE A 192 -1.58 4.53 5.62
N LEU A 193 -2.59 4.26 4.79
CA LEU A 193 -2.57 4.37 3.33
C LEU A 193 -3.87 5.05 2.88
N PRO A 194 -3.99 5.55 1.63
CA PRO A 194 -5.18 6.26 1.16
C PRO A 194 -6.52 5.51 1.38
N TYR A 195 -6.46 4.18 1.46
CA TYR A 195 -7.61 3.30 1.68
C TYR A 195 -7.58 2.56 3.03
N LEU A 196 -6.54 2.72 3.87
CA LEU A 196 -6.34 1.97 5.11
C LEU A 196 -6.14 2.92 6.28
N TYR A 197 -7.07 2.90 7.23
CA TYR A 197 -7.06 3.71 8.44
C TYR A 197 -6.88 2.84 9.68
N LEU A 198 -6.14 3.35 10.67
CA LEU A 198 -5.92 2.73 11.97
C LEU A 198 -6.60 3.56 13.06
N GLY A 199 -7.44 2.91 13.86
CA GLY A 199 -8.15 3.57 14.96
C GLY A 199 -8.39 2.68 16.18
N SER A 200 -9.25 3.18 17.05
CA SER A 200 -9.67 2.56 18.31
C SER A 200 -11.19 2.33 18.33
N GLY A 201 -11.70 1.69 19.37
CA GLY A 201 -13.13 1.46 19.55
C GLY A 201 -13.89 2.78 19.71
N TYR A 202 -13.22 3.82 20.23
CA TYR A 202 -13.79 5.16 20.27
C TYR A 202 -14.04 5.69 18.85
N HIS A 203 -13.02 5.64 17.99
CA HIS A 203 -13.15 6.10 16.60
C HIS A 203 -14.27 5.37 15.84
N ALA A 204 -14.39 4.05 16.02
CA ALA A 204 -15.42 3.27 15.35
C ALA A 204 -16.84 3.44 15.93
N SER A 205 -16.97 4.00 17.14
CA SER A 205 -18.27 4.26 17.77
C SER A 205 -18.73 5.72 17.61
N ARG A 206 -17.97 6.53 16.86
CA ARG A 206 -18.32 7.91 16.55
C ARG A 206 -19.56 7.96 15.66
N LYS A 207 -20.63 8.55 16.18
CA LYS A 207 -21.91 8.67 15.47
C LYS A 207 -21.79 9.46 14.17
N ASP A 208 -21.04 10.55 14.18
CA ASP A 208 -20.82 11.37 12.98
C ASP A 208 -20.11 10.59 11.86
N MET A 209 -19.19 9.69 12.23
CA MET A 209 -18.55 8.79 11.27
C MET A 209 -19.48 7.71 10.75
N LEU A 210 -20.46 7.25 11.53
CA LEU A 210 -21.42 6.22 11.15
C LEU A 210 -22.63 6.78 10.39
N GLU A 211 -23.11 7.96 10.79
CA GLU A 211 -24.25 8.67 10.19
C GLU A 211 -23.91 9.20 8.79
N ALA A 212 -22.63 9.49 8.52
CA ALA A 212 -22.16 9.80 7.18
C ALA A 212 -22.25 8.60 6.22
N LEU A 213 -22.50 7.38 6.72
CA LEU A 213 -22.46 6.14 5.95
C LEU A 213 -23.87 5.58 5.82
N SER A 214 -24.40 5.56 4.60
CA SER A 214 -25.70 4.95 4.32
C SER A 214 -25.69 3.43 4.52
N GLU A 215 -24.53 2.80 4.32
CA GLU A 215 -24.30 1.36 4.51
C GLU A 215 -22.80 1.15 4.72
N TYR A 216 -22.41 0.30 5.68
CA TYR A 216 -21.01 -0.08 5.92
C TYR A 216 -20.87 -1.59 6.01
N MET A 217 -19.74 -2.11 5.52
CA MET A 217 -19.41 -3.53 5.69
C MET A 217 -18.59 -3.71 6.97
N TYR A 218 -18.80 -4.83 7.64
CA TYR A 218 -18.17 -5.11 8.92
C TYR A 218 -17.59 -6.53 8.93
N LYS A 219 -16.33 -6.67 9.34
CA LYS A 219 -15.65 -7.96 9.51
C LYS A 219 -15.12 -8.15 10.93
N CYS A 220 -15.38 -9.34 11.45
CA CYS A 220 -14.96 -9.79 12.77
C CYS A 220 -13.91 -10.94 12.66
N ILE A 221 -12.99 -11.02 13.63
CA ILE A 221 -11.68 -11.69 13.80
C ILE A 221 -11.49 -11.68 15.33
N PRO A 222 -12.10 -12.63 16.03
CA PRO A 222 -12.22 -12.61 17.49
C PRO A 222 -10.88 -12.93 18.15
N VAL A 223 -10.01 -11.92 18.27
CA VAL A 223 -8.68 -12.02 18.88
C VAL A 223 -8.59 -11.13 20.12
N GLU A 224 -8.17 -11.73 21.23
CA GLU A 224 -7.86 -11.03 22.46
C GLU A 224 -6.45 -10.46 22.44
N ASP A 225 -6.22 -9.38 23.18
CA ASP A 225 -4.89 -8.75 23.28
C ASP A 225 -4.08 -9.40 24.40
N THR A 226 -3.74 -10.67 24.24
CA THR A 226 -3.05 -11.47 25.26
C THR A 226 -1.77 -12.08 24.70
N GLN A 227 -0.89 -12.49 25.62
CA GLN A 227 0.40 -13.12 25.27
C GLN A 227 0.24 -14.54 24.69
N ASN A 228 -0.96 -15.11 24.70
CA ASN A 228 -1.23 -16.47 24.24
C ASN A 228 -2.12 -16.52 22.98
N ALA A 229 -2.66 -15.38 22.54
CA ALA A 229 -3.52 -15.33 21.39
C ALA A 229 -2.73 -15.51 20.09
N ASP A 230 -3.25 -16.31 19.16
CA ASP A 230 -2.72 -16.46 17.80
C ASP A 230 -3.44 -15.49 16.87
N ILE A 231 -2.82 -14.32 16.64
CA ILE A 231 -3.32 -13.32 15.70
C ILE A 231 -2.82 -13.58 14.28
N GLN A 232 -1.70 -14.28 14.12
CA GLN A 232 -1.11 -14.62 12.82
C GLN A 232 -2.03 -15.52 11.98
N ALA A 233 -2.76 -16.43 12.61
CA ALA A 233 -3.77 -17.25 11.94
C ALA A 233 -4.80 -16.44 11.14
N TRP A 234 -4.97 -15.16 11.49
CA TRP A 234 -5.93 -14.25 10.88
C TRP A 234 -5.33 -13.27 9.86
N PHE A 235 -4.01 -13.26 9.69
CA PHE A 235 -3.36 -12.30 8.80
C PHE A 235 -3.89 -12.40 7.37
N GLN A 236 -3.93 -13.60 6.79
CA GLN A 236 -4.40 -13.76 5.40
C GLN A 236 -5.86 -13.32 5.24
N GLU A 237 -6.73 -13.69 6.18
CA GLU A 237 -8.15 -13.32 6.13
C GLU A 237 -8.37 -11.81 6.27
N ALA A 238 -7.58 -11.13 7.11
CA ALA A 238 -7.60 -9.68 7.24
C ALA A 238 -7.06 -9.00 5.97
N ILE A 239 -5.97 -9.51 5.40
CA ILE A 239 -5.35 -8.99 4.18
C ILE A 239 -6.33 -9.07 3.00
N ASP A 240 -6.93 -10.24 2.78
CA ASP A 240 -7.87 -10.46 1.69
C ASP A 240 -9.07 -9.51 1.78
N TYR A 241 -9.53 -9.22 3.00
CA TYR A 241 -10.61 -8.26 3.22
C TYR A 241 -10.18 -6.82 2.93
N ILE A 242 -9.00 -6.40 3.38
CA ILE A 242 -8.48 -5.06 3.09
C ILE A 242 -8.30 -4.88 1.57
N ASP A 243 -7.78 -5.88 0.87
CA ASP A 243 -7.62 -5.84 -0.59
C ASP A 243 -8.97 -5.83 -1.31
N PHE A 244 -9.97 -6.58 -0.84
CA PHE A 244 -11.34 -6.50 -1.36
C PHE A 244 -11.90 -5.07 -1.27
N VAL A 245 -11.74 -4.41 -0.11
CA VAL A 245 -12.22 -3.02 0.08
C VAL A 245 -11.45 -2.06 -0.82
N LYS A 246 -10.13 -2.21 -0.92
CA LYS A 246 -9.28 -1.42 -1.82
C LYS A 246 -9.73 -1.53 -3.28
N LEU A 247 -10.00 -2.75 -3.76
CA LEU A 247 -10.45 -3.00 -5.14
C LEU A 247 -11.83 -2.42 -5.44
N SER A 248 -12.68 -2.24 -4.41
CA SER A 248 -13.97 -1.56 -4.54
C SER A 248 -13.86 -0.02 -4.60
N GLY A 249 -12.65 0.54 -4.48
CA GLY A 249 -12.45 1.99 -4.41
C GLY A 249 -12.90 2.63 -3.09
N SER A 250 -13.04 1.82 -2.04
CA SER A 250 -13.49 2.24 -0.71
C SER A 250 -12.34 2.27 0.31
N CYS A 251 -12.62 2.75 1.52
CA CYS A 251 -11.65 2.83 2.62
C CYS A 251 -12.02 1.86 3.75
N VAL A 252 -11.03 1.30 4.44
CA VAL A 252 -11.21 0.44 5.61
C VAL A 252 -10.63 1.06 6.87
N LEU A 253 -11.38 1.01 7.96
CA LEU A 253 -10.91 1.29 9.31
C LEU A 253 -10.60 -0.03 10.03
N VAL A 254 -9.32 -0.27 10.30
CA VAL A 254 -8.87 -1.33 11.19
C VAL A 254 -8.77 -0.79 12.60
N HIS A 255 -9.54 -1.34 13.53
CA HIS A 255 -9.55 -0.87 14.91
C HIS A 255 -9.50 -2.01 15.91
N CYS A 256 -9.22 -1.68 17.16
CA CYS A 256 -9.37 -2.59 18.30
C CYS A 256 -9.84 -1.76 19.49
N HIS A 257 -9.77 -2.25 20.73
CA HIS A 257 -10.20 -1.44 21.87
C HIS A 257 -9.47 -0.08 21.96
N ALA A 258 -8.13 -0.08 22.05
CA ALA A 258 -7.32 1.13 22.20
C ALA A 258 -6.62 1.62 20.90
N GLY A 259 -6.65 0.81 19.83
CA GLY A 259 -5.89 1.11 18.62
C GLY A 259 -4.36 1.08 18.82
N VAL A 260 -3.87 0.24 19.74
CA VAL A 260 -2.45 0.19 20.16
C VAL A 260 -1.75 -1.10 19.73
N SER A 261 -2.38 -2.26 19.97
CA SER A 261 -1.77 -3.58 19.76
C SER A 261 -2.42 -4.32 18.59
N ARG A 262 -3.55 -5.04 18.80
CA ARG A 262 -4.22 -5.88 17.77
C ARG A 262 -4.38 -5.23 16.39
N SER A 263 -5.01 -4.05 16.31
CA SER A 263 -5.23 -3.38 15.02
C SER A 263 -3.94 -2.91 14.37
N ALA A 264 -2.97 -2.44 15.16
CA ALA A 264 -1.66 -2.09 14.66
C ALA A 264 -0.95 -3.32 14.09
N THR A 265 -1.02 -4.47 14.76
CA THR A 265 -0.48 -5.75 14.27
C THR A 265 -1.04 -6.12 12.91
N ILE A 266 -2.36 -6.00 12.71
CA ILE A 266 -2.99 -6.26 11.40
C ILE A 266 -2.49 -5.29 10.33
N CYS A 267 -2.39 -3.99 10.63
CA CYS A 267 -1.84 -3.01 9.69
C CYS A 267 -0.37 -3.33 9.32
N LEU A 268 0.45 -3.75 10.28
CA LEU A 268 1.85 -4.14 10.03
C LEU A 268 1.94 -5.39 9.17
N ALA A 269 1.15 -6.42 9.47
CA ALA A 269 1.07 -7.65 8.68
C ALA A 269 0.65 -7.37 7.23
N TYR A 270 -0.33 -6.47 7.05
CA TYR A 270 -0.78 -6.02 5.74
C TYR A 270 0.33 -5.31 4.98
N LEU A 271 0.98 -4.31 5.56
CA LEU A 271 2.08 -3.57 4.91
C LEU A 271 3.22 -4.50 4.48
N MET A 272 3.66 -5.41 5.35
CA MET A 272 4.69 -6.39 4.98
C MET A 272 4.26 -7.29 3.82
N HIS A 273 3.01 -7.76 3.83
CA HIS A 273 2.48 -8.64 2.79
C HIS A 273 2.36 -7.94 1.43
N THR A 274 1.69 -6.78 1.38
CA THR A 274 1.37 -6.10 0.12
C THR A 274 2.52 -5.28 -0.43
N ASN A 275 3.39 -4.74 0.42
CA ASN A 275 4.45 -3.84 0.01
C ASN A 275 5.85 -4.46 0.08
N ARG A 276 5.96 -5.70 0.57
CA ARG A 276 7.23 -6.44 0.70
C ARG A 276 8.29 -5.65 1.48
N VAL A 277 7.82 -4.86 2.44
CA VAL A 277 8.67 -4.12 3.39
C VAL A 277 8.97 -4.98 4.59
N ARG A 278 10.07 -4.66 5.28
CA ARG A 278 10.46 -5.35 6.50
C ARG A 278 9.60 -4.89 7.70
N LEU A 279 9.59 -5.69 8.77
CA LEU A 279 8.81 -5.40 9.97
C LEU A 279 9.24 -4.09 10.64
N ASP A 280 10.54 -3.84 10.73
CA ASP A 280 11.11 -2.60 11.28
C ASP A 280 10.66 -1.37 10.48
N GLU A 281 10.75 -1.42 9.16
CA GLU A 281 10.28 -0.35 8.27
C GLU A 281 8.77 -0.10 8.40
N ALA A 282 7.96 -1.17 8.41
CA ALA A 282 6.52 -1.08 8.59
C ALA A 282 6.17 -0.50 9.97
N PHE A 283 6.89 -0.93 11.01
CA PHE A 283 6.69 -0.46 12.38
C PHE A 283 6.96 1.03 12.50
N ASP A 284 8.12 1.50 12.02
CA ASP A 284 8.47 2.91 12.05
C ASP A 284 7.50 3.78 11.26
N PHE A 285 7.04 3.29 10.10
CA PHE A 285 6.07 3.97 9.26
C PHE A 285 4.72 4.20 9.97
N VAL A 286 4.19 3.17 10.65
CA VAL A 286 2.93 3.27 11.41
C VAL A 286 3.17 4.06 12.70
N LYS A 287 4.32 3.90 13.36
CA LYS A 287 4.68 4.61 14.61
C LYS A 287 4.76 6.12 14.42
N ARG A 288 5.31 6.60 13.29
CA ARG A 288 5.34 8.03 12.96
C ARG A 288 3.93 8.64 12.83
N ARG A 289 2.96 7.85 12.37
CA ARG A 289 1.56 8.29 12.17
C ARG A 289 0.70 8.14 13.42
N ARG A 290 0.93 7.07 14.19
CA ARG A 290 0.29 6.81 15.49
C ARG A 290 1.36 6.40 16.51
N SER A 291 1.90 7.39 17.21
CA SER A 291 3.01 7.20 18.17
C SER A 291 2.70 6.25 19.33
N VAL A 292 1.43 5.97 19.60
CA VAL A 292 1.01 5.07 20.68
C VAL A 292 1.01 3.60 20.31
N ILE A 293 1.24 3.22 19.04
CA ILE A 293 1.27 1.79 18.70
C ILE A 293 2.32 1.05 19.52
N SER A 294 1.93 -0.11 20.00
CA SER A 294 2.78 -1.03 20.74
C SER A 294 2.11 -2.40 20.75
N PRO A 295 2.26 -3.20 19.66
CA PRO A 295 1.90 -4.61 19.68
C PRO A 295 2.48 -5.29 20.92
N ASN A 296 1.71 -6.19 21.52
CA ASN A 296 2.24 -6.99 22.61
C ASN A 296 3.40 -7.89 22.11
N PHE A 297 4.25 -8.36 23.02
CA PHE A 297 5.47 -9.09 22.67
C PHE A 297 5.20 -10.38 21.89
N ASN A 298 4.13 -11.10 22.20
CA ASN A 298 3.72 -12.30 21.46
C ASN A 298 3.33 -11.96 20.01
N PHE A 299 2.56 -10.88 19.81
CA PHE A 299 2.24 -10.41 18.46
C PHE A 299 3.47 -9.92 17.70
N MET A 300 4.45 -9.33 18.37
CA MET A 300 5.72 -8.97 17.75
C MET A 300 6.49 -10.22 17.27
N GLY A 301 6.51 -11.28 18.09
CA GLY A 301 7.09 -12.58 17.69
C GLY A 301 6.38 -13.19 16.47
N GLN A 302 5.05 -13.13 16.45
CA GLN A 302 4.23 -13.58 15.31
C GLN A 302 4.46 -12.74 14.05
N LEU A 303 4.65 -11.43 14.16
CA LEU A 303 5.02 -10.57 13.03
C LEU A 303 6.40 -10.91 12.46
N LEU A 304 7.38 -11.22 13.32
CA LEU A 304 8.71 -11.69 12.89
C LEU A 304 8.61 -13.04 12.15
N GLN A 305 7.78 -13.96 12.66
CA GLN A 305 7.54 -15.24 12.01
C GLN A 305 6.86 -15.04 10.64
N TRP A 306 5.90 -14.13 10.55
CA TRP A 306 5.25 -13.75 9.29
C TRP A 306 6.23 -13.14 8.28
N GLU A 307 7.09 -12.21 8.71
CA GLU A 307 8.16 -11.65 7.86
C GLU A 307 9.04 -12.77 7.27
N ALA A 308 9.46 -13.73 8.10
CA ALA A 308 10.27 -14.86 7.66
C ALA A 308 9.54 -15.75 6.64
N GLN A 309 8.23 -15.98 6.81
CA GLN A 309 7.40 -16.72 5.87
C GLN A 309 7.29 -15.99 4.51
N LEU A 310 7.08 -14.66 4.52
CA LEU A 310 6.98 -13.86 3.30
C LEU A 310 8.28 -13.83 2.48
N HIS A 311 9.43 -13.89 3.14
CA HIS A 311 10.74 -13.90 2.49
C HIS A 311 11.20 -15.31 2.05
N SER A 312 10.72 -16.36 2.71
CA SER A 312 11.02 -17.76 2.32
C SER A 312 10.07 -18.29 1.24
N ALA A 313 8.81 -17.85 1.20
CA ALA A 313 7.79 -18.29 0.25
C ALA A 313 7.89 -17.66 -1.15
N ALA A 314 9.10 -17.46 -1.68
CA ALA A 314 9.28 -17.12 -3.10
C ALA A 314 8.58 -18.19 -3.97
N PRO A 315 7.74 -17.83 -4.96
CA PRO A 315 6.83 -18.80 -5.56
C PRO A 315 7.58 -19.87 -6.36
N LEU A 316 7.39 -21.13 -5.96
CA LEU A 316 7.50 -22.30 -6.82
C LEU A 316 6.30 -22.28 -7.77
N SER A 317 6.40 -21.53 -8.86
CA SER A 317 5.48 -21.64 -9.99
C SER A 317 6.33 -21.62 -11.25
N GLY A 318 6.52 -22.81 -11.83
CA GLY A 318 7.34 -23.02 -13.01
C GLY A 318 8.29 -24.21 -12.92
N ARG A 319 7.84 -25.41 -12.52
CA ARG A 319 8.52 -26.64 -12.95
C ARG A 319 8.07 -26.96 -14.37
N ASN A 320 8.76 -26.37 -15.35
CA ASN A 320 8.83 -26.99 -16.67
C ASN A 320 9.80 -28.16 -16.56
N CYS A 321 9.27 -29.39 -16.61
CA CYS A 321 10.07 -30.58 -16.83
C CYS A 321 10.35 -30.73 -18.33
N SER A 322 11.62 -30.62 -18.69
CA SER A 322 12.24 -31.12 -19.92
C SER A 322 13.70 -31.35 -19.50
N SER A 323 14.36 -32.49 -19.67
CA SER A 323 14.26 -33.52 -20.70
C SER A 323 15.25 -34.66 -20.42
N HIS A 324 14.99 -35.86 -20.97
CA HIS A 324 15.93 -37.00 -21.25
C HIS A 324 16.67 -37.62 -20.05
N GLY A 325 16.78 -38.94 -19.85
CA GLY A 325 16.31 -40.12 -20.55
C GLY A 325 17.04 -41.31 -19.90
N GLU A 326 16.33 -42.30 -19.36
CA GLU A 326 16.92 -43.60 -19.05
C GLU A 326 15.86 -44.70 -19.11
N VAL A 327 16.20 -45.76 -19.85
CA VAL A 327 15.36 -46.90 -20.19
C VAL A 327 15.69 -48.05 -19.22
N ARG A 328 14.67 -48.69 -18.61
CA ARG A 328 14.54 -50.16 -18.36
C ARG A 328 13.33 -50.51 -17.44
N PRO A 329 12.82 -51.76 -17.42
CA PRO A 329 11.48 -52.02 -17.98
C PRO A 329 10.46 -52.72 -17.04
N PHE A 330 9.19 -52.60 -17.45
CA PHE A 330 8.06 -53.55 -17.40
C PHE A 330 7.68 -54.30 -16.10
N CYS A 331 6.47 -54.01 -15.57
CA CYS A 331 5.44 -55.03 -15.30
C CYS A 331 4.04 -54.45 -15.06
N SER A 332 3.10 -54.86 -15.92
CA SER A 332 1.73 -55.35 -15.65
C SER A 332 0.64 -54.47 -15.00
N SER A 333 -0.37 -54.17 -15.83
CA SER A 333 -1.77 -53.69 -15.67
C SER A 333 -2.61 -54.30 -14.50
N PRO A 334 -3.91 -53.92 -14.26
CA PRO A 334 -4.82 -53.07 -15.08
C PRO A 334 -5.76 -52.05 -14.38
N ALA A 335 -6.13 -51.05 -15.19
CA ALA A 335 -7.39 -50.31 -15.37
C ALA A 335 -8.48 -50.21 -14.27
N ALA A 336 -8.94 -48.97 -14.01
CA ALA A 336 -10.36 -48.67 -13.77
C ALA A 336 -10.74 -47.20 -14.13
N SER A 337 -11.54 -47.09 -15.20
CA SER A 337 -12.68 -46.20 -15.49
C SER A 337 -12.64 -44.68 -15.23
N ILE A 338 -12.84 -43.98 -16.35
CA ILE A 338 -13.21 -42.58 -16.58
C ILE A 338 -14.63 -42.29 -16.05
N SER A 339 -14.82 -41.14 -15.39
CA SER A 339 -16.07 -40.36 -15.50
C SER A 339 -15.82 -38.86 -15.23
N SER A 340 -16.47 -38.02 -16.02
CA SER A 340 -16.60 -36.55 -15.92
C SER A 340 -17.92 -36.19 -16.62
N PRO A 341 -18.42 -34.95 -16.58
CA PRO A 341 -18.76 -34.09 -15.44
C PRO A 341 -20.16 -33.43 -15.60
N ALA A 342 -20.70 -32.71 -14.60
CA ALA A 342 -21.84 -31.77 -14.77
C ALA A 342 -21.95 -30.77 -13.57
N PRO A 343 -22.71 -29.64 -13.65
CA PRO A 343 -22.23 -28.37 -14.21
C PRO A 343 -22.36 -27.15 -13.27
N ARG A 344 -21.63 -26.08 -13.63
CA ARG A 344 -21.64 -24.74 -13.01
C ARG A 344 -22.96 -24.00 -13.25
N LYS A 345 -23.50 -23.35 -12.21
CA LYS A 345 -24.55 -22.33 -12.34
C LYS A 345 -23.94 -20.93 -12.52
N ARG A 346 -24.45 -20.26 -13.55
CA ARG A 346 -24.11 -18.93 -14.06
C ARG A 346 -25.00 -17.91 -13.36
N ILE A 347 -24.43 -16.90 -12.70
CA ILE A 347 -25.20 -15.73 -12.24
C ILE A 347 -24.85 -14.53 -13.13
N ARG A 348 -25.91 -13.84 -13.55
CA ARG A 348 -25.97 -12.82 -14.59
C ARG A 348 -25.41 -11.48 -14.13
N SER A 349 -24.83 -10.75 -15.09
CA SER A 349 -24.43 -9.36 -15.02
C SER A 349 -25.62 -8.41 -14.81
N ALA A 350 -25.48 -7.44 -13.92
CA ALA A 350 -26.34 -6.27 -13.83
C ALA A 350 -25.48 -4.99 -13.83
N SER A 351 -26.06 -3.98 -14.48
CA SER A 351 -25.48 -2.72 -14.97
C SER A 351 -24.94 -1.78 -13.90
N CYS A 352 -24.00 -0.94 -14.33
CA CYS A 352 -23.24 0.05 -13.57
C CYS A 352 -24.06 1.32 -13.25
N ALA A 353 -23.95 1.83 -12.01
CA ALA A 353 -24.23 3.20 -11.59
C ALA A 353 -23.28 3.54 -10.41
N PRO A 354 -22.86 4.81 -10.23
CA PRO A 354 -21.74 5.15 -9.35
C PRO A 354 -22.16 5.04 -7.88
N LEU A 355 -21.66 4.00 -7.20
CA LEU A 355 -21.90 3.81 -5.76
C LEU A 355 -21.09 4.83 -4.95
N ALA A 356 -21.78 5.50 -4.05
CA ALA A 356 -21.18 6.31 -3.00
C ALA A 356 -20.19 5.46 -2.17
N ARG A 357 -19.07 6.07 -1.78
CA ARG A 357 -17.95 5.42 -1.06
C ARG A 357 -18.38 4.98 0.34
N SER A 358 -18.52 3.68 0.58
CA SER A 358 -18.85 3.09 1.89
C SER A 358 -17.59 2.65 2.65
N PRO A 359 -17.33 3.15 3.87
CA PRO A 359 -16.27 2.62 4.73
C PRO A 359 -16.59 1.23 5.23
N CYS A 360 -15.53 0.46 5.47
CA CYS A 360 -15.59 -0.89 6.03
C CYS A 360 -14.83 -0.94 7.36
N PHE A 361 -15.28 -1.73 8.33
CA PHE A 361 -14.68 -1.80 9.67
C PHE A 361 -14.18 -3.21 10.00
N ILE A 362 -13.05 -3.29 10.70
CA ILE A 362 -12.50 -4.53 11.27
C ILE A 362 -12.35 -4.38 12.82
N PHE A 363 -13.09 -5.21 13.61
CA PHE A 363 -13.25 -5.37 15.11
C PHE A 363 -14.07 -4.39 15.97
N PRO A 364 -15.21 -4.82 16.58
CA PRO A 364 -15.18 -5.63 17.83
C PRO A 364 -16.17 -6.84 17.91
N MET A 365 -16.07 -7.65 18.98
CA MET A 365 -17.06 -8.64 19.50
C MET A 365 -16.96 -8.70 21.04
N PRO A 366 -17.88 -9.38 21.78
CA PRO A 366 -19.32 -9.16 21.95
C PRO A 366 -19.62 -8.47 23.32
N ARG A 367 -20.83 -7.94 23.53
CA ARG A 367 -21.35 -7.83 24.91
C ARG A 367 -22.05 -9.14 25.25
N GLN A 368 -21.45 -9.97 26.10
CA GLN A 368 -22.24 -10.87 26.94
C GLN A 368 -22.90 -9.99 28.02
N ASP A 369 -24.23 -9.96 28.00
CA ASP A 369 -25.18 -9.65 29.08
C ASP A 369 -26.41 -8.93 28.52
N GLN A 370 -27.42 -9.71 28.12
CA GLN A 370 -28.82 -9.29 28.00
C GLN A 370 -29.66 -10.38 28.67
N PRO A 371 -30.42 -10.08 29.74
CA PRO A 371 -31.32 -11.06 30.35
C PRO A 371 -32.51 -11.36 29.43
N LEU A 372 -32.99 -12.59 29.54
CA LEU A 372 -34.18 -13.14 28.89
C LEU A 372 -35.38 -12.18 29.03
N MET A 373 -35.92 -11.69 27.92
CA MET A 373 -37.34 -11.30 27.86
C MET A 373 -38.09 -12.34 27.03
N SER A 374 -39.00 -13.03 27.70
CA SER A 374 -39.96 -13.99 27.17
C SER A 374 -40.94 -13.31 26.19
N PRO A 375 -41.36 -13.98 25.10
CA PRO A 375 -42.47 -13.49 24.30
C PRO A 375 -43.81 -13.83 24.96
N SER A 376 -44.77 -12.93 24.75
CA SER A 376 -46.20 -13.10 25.02
C SER A 376 -46.83 -14.20 24.16
#